data_AF-A0A2E3AB03-F1
#
_entry.id   AF-A0A2E3AB03-F1
#
_cell.length_a   1.000
_cell.length_b   1.000
_cell.length_c   1.000
_cell.angle_alpha   90.00
_cell.angle_beta   90.00
_cell.angle_gamma   90.00
#
_symmetry.space_group_name_H-M   'P 1'
#
loop_
_entity.id
_entity.type
_entity.pdbx_description
1 polymer ?
#
loop_
_entity_poly.entity_id
_entity_poly.type
_entity_poly.pdbx_seq_one_letter_code
_entity_poly.pdbx_strand_id
1 'polypeptide(L)'
;MTKLFNPKKKVIYLLSVIFINILLNSYEKEQDFNCIVSYGNFKISEIDLDDFDQIKIYVESDVVIKQGSKSKIQLEGNITLVDSIYSTVENNKLIVELKSPYCNPDIPLKISITTPSLKKLAIN
;
A
#
# COMPACT_ATOMS: atom_id res chain seq x y z
N MET A 1 -31.70 -37.74 -39.74
CA MET A 1 -31.74 -36.46 -39.00
C MET A 1 -30.32 -35.91 -38.88
N THR A 2 -29.86 -35.16 -39.87
CA THR A 2 -28.54 -34.51 -39.87
C THR A 2 -28.74 -33.05 -39.46
N LYS A 3 -28.48 -32.72 -38.18
CA LYS A 3 -28.41 -31.32 -37.76
C LYS A 3 -27.12 -30.73 -38.32
N LEU A 4 -27.24 -29.96 -39.40
CA LEU A 4 -26.20 -29.08 -39.92
C LEU A 4 -25.72 -28.15 -38.80
N PHE A 5 -24.50 -28.42 -38.31
CA PHE A 5 -23.82 -27.55 -37.35
C PHE A 5 -23.45 -26.24 -38.07
N ASN A 6 -24.16 -25.16 -37.75
CA ASN A 6 -24.11 -23.89 -38.47
C ASN A 6 -22.74 -23.20 -38.25
N PRO A 7 -21.94 -22.92 -39.31
CA PRO A 7 -20.54 -22.49 -39.18
C PRO A 7 -20.38 -21.15 -38.44
N LYS A 8 -21.38 -20.25 -38.52
CA LYS A 8 -21.39 -18.99 -37.77
C LYS A 8 -21.41 -19.21 -36.25
N LYS A 9 -22.06 -20.28 -35.77
CA LYS A 9 -22.10 -20.64 -34.35
C LYS A 9 -20.76 -21.19 -33.85
N LYS A 10 -19.97 -21.87 -34.71
CA LYS A 10 -18.61 -22.33 -34.39
C LYS A 10 -17.63 -21.17 -34.23
N VAL A 11 -17.72 -20.16 -35.10
CA VAL A 11 -16.86 -18.96 -35.02
C VAL A 11 -17.18 -18.14 -33.77
N ILE A 12 -18.47 -17.96 -33.44
CA ILE A 12 -18.90 -17.29 -32.20
C ILE A 12 -18.40 -18.07 -30.96
N TYR A 13 -18.48 -19.40 -30.99
CA TYR A 13 -17.97 -20.23 -29.89
C TYR A 13 -16.45 -20.08 -29.71
N LEU A 14 -15.68 -20.13 -30.80
CA LEU A 14 -14.23 -19.93 -30.76
C LEU A 14 -13.84 -18.55 -30.23
N LEU A 15 -14.54 -17.50 -30.66
CA LEU A 15 -14.30 -16.14 -30.17
C LEU A 15 -14.63 -16.00 -28.67
N SER A 16 -15.69 -16.66 -28.20
CA SER A 16 -16.05 -16.65 -26.77
C SER A 16 -15.01 -17.35 -25.88
N VAL A 17 -14.43 -18.45 -26.35
CA VAL A 17 -13.37 -19.17 -25.62
C VAL A 17 -12.10 -18.34 -25.53
N ILE A 18 -11.71 -17.64 -26.60
CA ILE A 18 -10.54 -16.75 -26.60
C ILE A 18 -10.74 -15.57 -25.64
N PHE A 19 -11.94 -14.98 -25.61
CA PHE A 19 -12.24 -13.85 -24.72
C PHE A 19 -12.18 -14.26 -23.23
N ILE A 20 -12.64 -15.47 -22.89
CA ILE A 20 -12.56 -16.01 -21.52
C ILE A 20 -11.11 -16.23 -21.08
N ASN A 21 -10.23 -16.69 -21.98
CA ASN A 21 -8.81 -16.89 -21.64
C ASN A 21 -8.05 -15.55 -21.43
N ILE A 22 -8.49 -14.47 -22.08
CA ILE A 22 -7.92 -13.13 -21.86
C ILE A 22 -8.31 -12.59 -20.48
N LEU A 23 -9.52 -12.89 -19.98
CA LEU A 23 -9.99 -12.46 -18.67
C LEU A 23 -9.37 -13.24 -17.49
N LEU A 24 -8.90 -14.47 -17.71
CA LEU A 24 -8.30 -15.31 -16.67
C LEU A 24 -6.79 -15.04 -16.45
N ASN A 25 -6.15 -14.22 -17.27
CA ASN A 25 -4.78 -13.73 -17.02
C ASN A 25 -4.77 -12.48 -16.12
N SER A 26 -5.72 -12.39 -15.19
CA SER A 26 -5.74 -11.35 -14.17
C SER A 26 -4.58 -11.55 -13.19
N TYR A 27 -3.45 -10.93 -13.52
CA TYR A 27 -2.42 -10.36 -12.64
C TYR A 27 -2.37 -10.95 -11.21
N GLU A 28 -1.54 -11.96 -11.01
CA GLU A 28 -1.04 -12.30 -9.68
C GLU A 28 -0.10 -11.18 -9.22
N LYS A 29 -0.59 -10.32 -8.33
CA LYS A 29 0.28 -9.41 -7.58
C LYS A 29 1.10 -10.31 -6.66
N GLU A 30 2.40 -10.43 -6.89
CA GLU A 30 3.32 -11.16 -6.00
C GLU A 30 3.09 -10.67 -4.56
N GLN A 31 2.45 -11.49 -3.74
CA GLN A 31 2.32 -11.23 -2.32
C GLN A 31 3.63 -11.69 -1.68
N ASP A 32 4.49 -10.73 -1.36
CA ASP A 32 5.70 -11.01 -0.61
C ASP A 32 5.32 -11.30 0.85
N PHE A 33 5.11 -12.59 1.14
CA PHE A 33 4.76 -13.10 2.47
C PHE A 33 5.96 -13.14 3.42
N ASN A 34 7.18 -12.88 2.92
CA ASN A 34 8.38 -12.95 3.74
C ASN A 34 8.62 -11.59 4.42
N CYS A 35 8.23 -11.51 5.70
CA CYS A 35 8.60 -10.40 6.59
C CYS A 35 10.08 -10.52 6.96
N ILE A 36 10.96 -10.22 6.01
CA ILE A 36 12.42 -10.27 6.23
C ILE A 36 12.83 -8.96 6.88
N VAL A 37 13.21 -9.01 8.15
CA VAL A 37 13.87 -7.89 8.81
C VAL A 37 15.36 -8.18 8.85
N SER A 38 16.17 -7.35 8.17
CA SER A 38 17.62 -7.45 8.25
C SER A 38 18.12 -6.77 9.52
N TYR A 39 18.85 -7.46 10.38
CA TYR A 39 19.40 -6.88 11.60
C TYR A 39 20.55 -5.91 11.30
N GLY A 40 20.61 -4.79 12.02
CA GLY A 40 21.82 -3.96 12.15
C GLY A 40 21.90 -2.67 11.33
N ASN A 41 20.92 -2.36 10.47
CA ASN A 41 20.94 -1.13 9.68
C ASN A 41 19.79 -0.19 10.07
N PHE A 42 20.14 0.99 10.57
CA PHE A 42 19.20 2.06 10.91
C PHE A 42 19.07 3.05 9.75
N LYS A 43 17.86 3.53 9.48
CA LYS A 43 17.55 4.50 8.43
C LYS A 43 16.65 5.61 8.97
N ILE A 44 16.92 6.83 8.52
CA ILE A 44 16.03 7.98 8.63
C ILE A 44 15.59 8.36 7.22
N SER A 45 14.29 8.44 6.98
CA SER A 45 13.70 8.86 5.70
C SER A 45 12.77 10.03 5.93
N GLU A 46 13.00 11.16 5.28
CA GLU A 46 12.07 12.30 5.26
C GLU A 46 11.40 12.38 3.88
N ILE A 47 10.09 12.56 3.88
CA ILE A 47 9.25 12.58 2.68
C ILE A 47 8.35 13.82 2.78
N ASP A 48 8.47 14.71 1.79
CA ASP A 48 7.53 15.81 1.60
C ASP A 48 6.19 15.25 1.11
N LEU A 49 5.10 15.77 1.66
CA LEU A 49 3.73 15.32 1.38
C LEU A 49 2.86 16.49 0.96
N ASP A 50 1.80 16.19 0.22
CA ASP A 50 0.69 17.13 0.05
C ASP A 50 0.06 17.44 1.42
N ASP A 51 -0.57 18.60 1.55
CA ASP A 51 -1.19 18.99 2.80
C ASP A 51 -2.37 18.08 3.18
N PHE A 52 -2.43 17.68 4.45
CA PHE A 52 -3.47 16.84 5.01
C PHE A 52 -3.95 17.38 6.36
N ASP A 53 -5.21 17.13 6.71
CA ASP A 53 -5.78 17.50 8.01
C ASP A 53 -6.26 16.30 8.82
N GLN A 54 -6.05 15.10 8.30
CA GLN A 54 -6.40 13.84 8.93
C GLN A 54 -5.20 12.89 8.89
N ILE A 55 -5.02 12.13 9.97
CA ILE A 55 -3.97 11.12 10.07
C ILE A 55 -4.61 9.79 10.43
N LYS A 56 -4.25 8.74 9.69
CA LYS A 56 -4.58 7.36 10.03
C LYS A 56 -3.32 6.49 9.95
N ILE A 57 -2.94 5.90 11.08
CA ILE A 57 -1.75 5.06 11.22
C ILE A 57 -2.20 3.65 11.59
N TYR A 58 -1.76 2.67 10.80
CA TYR A 58 -2.09 1.25 10.97
C TYR A 58 -0.89 0.40 11.42
N VAL A 59 0.28 1.02 11.61
CA VAL A 59 1.51 0.35 12.02
C VAL A 59 1.86 0.74 13.47
N GLU A 60 2.24 -0.25 14.27
CA GLU A 60 2.73 -0.02 15.63
C GLU A 60 4.02 0.80 15.60
N SER A 61 4.02 1.95 16.27
CA SER A 61 5.12 2.91 16.22
C SER A 61 5.04 3.98 17.31
N ASP A 62 6.19 4.57 17.61
CA ASP A 62 6.29 5.78 18.42
C ASP A 62 5.99 7.01 17.53
N VAL A 63 4.84 7.64 17.75
CA VAL A 63 4.36 8.73 16.89
C VAL A 63 4.54 10.10 17.56
N VAL A 64 5.19 11.03 16.85
CA VAL A 64 5.30 12.44 17.21
C VAL A 64 4.61 13.28 16.14
N ILE A 65 3.60 14.07 16.52
CA ILE A 65 2.89 14.96 15.60
C ILE A 65 3.16 16.41 15.98
N LYS A 66 3.51 17.23 14.99
CA LYS A 66 3.74 18.67 15.15
C LYS A 66 2.98 19.46 14.09
N GLN A 67 2.58 20.68 14.44
CA GLN A 67 2.08 21.60 13.43
C GLN A 67 3.22 22.43 12.85
N GLY A 68 3.23 22.63 11.53
CA GLY A 68 4.26 23.39 10.83
C GLY A 68 3.80 23.83 9.45
N SER A 69 4.55 24.72 8.80
CA SER A 69 4.11 25.35 7.54
C SER A 69 4.09 24.43 6.33
N LYS A 70 4.69 23.24 6.42
CA LYS A 70 4.75 22.25 5.33
C LYS A 70 4.46 20.87 5.87
N SER A 71 3.70 20.10 5.10
CA SER A 71 3.40 18.71 5.41
C SER A 71 4.56 17.79 5.07
N LYS A 72 4.94 16.96 6.03
CA LYS A 72 5.99 15.95 5.85
C LYS A 72 5.86 14.82 6.84
N ILE A 73 6.48 13.69 6.49
CA ILE A 73 6.66 12.54 7.37
C ILE A 73 8.14 12.18 7.44
N GLN A 74 8.60 11.87 8.64
CA GLN A 74 9.92 11.33 8.90
C GLN A 74 9.78 9.96 9.55
N LEU A 75 10.44 8.96 8.99
CA LEU A 75 10.47 7.58 9.46
C LEU A 75 11.88 7.27 9.97
N GLU A 76 11.97 6.76 11.20
CA GLU A 76 13.23 6.41 11.86
C GLU A 76 13.14 4.98 12.38
N GLY A 77 14.07 4.10 11.97
CA GLY A 77 14.05 2.71 12.44
C GLY A 77 14.95 1.79 11.62
N ASN A 78 14.67 0.50 11.68
CA ASN A 78 15.37 -0.48 10.85
C ASN A 78 15.13 -0.19 9.35
N ILE A 79 16.17 -0.28 8.52
CA ILE A 79 16.10 0.02 7.09
C ILE A 79 14.99 -0.74 6.37
N THR A 80 14.83 -2.04 6.66
CA THR A 80 13.83 -2.86 5.97
C THR A 80 12.43 -2.49 6.41
N LEU A 81 12.25 -2.14 7.69
CA LEU A 81 10.97 -1.64 8.18
C LEU A 81 10.65 -0.28 7.56
N VAL A 82 11.57 0.68 7.61
CA VAL A 82 11.39 2.02 6.99
C VAL A 82 11.04 1.89 5.50
N ASP A 83 11.72 1.02 4.77
CA ASP A 83 11.47 0.79 3.34
C ASP A 83 10.16 0.03 3.08
N SER A 84 9.63 -0.69 4.07
CA SER A 84 8.35 -1.40 3.99
C SER A 84 7.15 -0.52 4.33
N ILE A 85 7.35 0.70 4.84
CA ILE A 85 6.26 1.64 5.10
C ILE A 85 5.76 2.24 3.79
N TYR A 86 4.44 2.22 3.64
CA TYR A 86 3.69 2.98 2.65
C TYR A 86 3.05 4.19 3.33
N SER A 87 3.35 5.39 2.81
CA SER A 87 2.79 6.65 3.29
C SER A 87 2.25 7.45 2.11
N THR A 88 0.96 7.75 2.12
CA THR A 88 0.30 8.51 1.05
C THR A 88 -0.74 9.47 1.60
N VAL A 89 -1.05 10.53 0.85
CA VAL A 89 -2.13 11.46 1.18
C VAL A 89 -3.28 11.22 0.20
N GLU A 90 -4.42 10.80 0.72
CA GLU A 90 -5.64 10.59 -0.05
C GLU A 90 -6.80 11.31 0.60
N ASN A 91 -7.53 12.14 -0.15
CA ASN A 91 -8.68 12.89 0.36
C ASN A 91 -8.37 13.68 1.65
N ASN A 92 -7.25 14.42 1.64
CA ASN A 92 -6.71 15.20 2.78
C ASN A 92 -6.37 14.36 4.02
N LYS A 93 -6.15 13.05 3.84
CA LYS A 93 -5.78 12.13 4.91
C LYS A 93 -4.45 11.47 4.62
N LEU A 94 -3.50 11.66 5.52
CA LEU A 94 -2.29 10.84 5.55
C LEU A 94 -2.66 9.44 6.04
N ILE A 95 -2.36 8.45 5.20
CA ILE A 95 -2.47 7.03 5.49
C ILE A 95 -1.05 6.48 5.63
N VAL A 96 -0.76 5.82 6.76
CA VAL A 96 0.51 5.14 7.01
C VAL A 96 0.27 3.69 7.36
N GLU A 97 0.80 2.79 6.55
CA GLU A 97 0.61 1.34 6.67
C GLU A 97 1.83 0.58 6.14
N LEU A 98 1.85 -0.73 6.35
CA LEU A 98 2.87 -1.60 5.77
C LEU A 98 2.47 -1.98 4.35
N LYS A 99 3.45 -2.03 3.44
CA LYS A 99 3.26 -2.54 2.07
C LYS A 99 2.77 -3.99 2.06
N SER A 100 3.18 -4.78 3.05
CA SER A 100 2.70 -6.16 3.27
C SER A 100 1.93 -6.21 4.59
N PRO A 101 0.59 -6.37 4.58
CA PRO A 101 -0.25 -6.28 5.78
C PRO A 101 -0.08 -7.46 6.74
N TYR A 102 0.60 -8.53 6.32
CA TYR A 102 0.85 -9.73 7.13
C TYR A 102 2.22 -9.72 7.82
N CYS A 103 3.02 -8.68 7.58
CA CYS A 103 4.28 -8.47 8.29
C CYS A 103 3.96 -7.64 9.54
N ASN A 104 4.20 -8.16 10.74
CA ASN A 104 4.13 -7.37 11.97
C ASN A 104 5.46 -7.50 12.72
N PRO A 105 6.49 -6.75 12.31
CA PRO A 105 7.81 -6.90 12.87
C PRO A 105 7.88 -6.29 14.27
N ASP A 106 8.32 -7.08 15.26
CA ASP A 106 8.52 -6.64 16.65
C ASP A 106 9.88 -5.91 16.79
N ILE A 107 9.99 -4.77 16.13
CA ILE A 107 11.15 -3.88 16.18
C ILE A 107 10.71 -2.41 16.20
N PRO A 108 11.43 -1.52 16.90
CA PRO A 108 11.03 -0.13 17.04
C PRO A 108 10.98 0.63 15.70
N LEU A 109 9.91 1.40 15.53
CA LEU A 109 9.73 2.39 14.48
C LEU A 109 9.25 3.70 15.11
N LYS A 110 9.89 4.80 14.75
CA LYS A 110 9.47 6.15 15.15
C LYS A 110 9.01 6.93 13.92
N ILE A 111 7.85 7.57 14.05
CA ILE A 111 7.22 8.35 13.00
C ILE A 111 7.05 9.79 13.50
N SER A 112 7.67 10.75 12.82
CA SER A 112 7.46 12.18 13.08
C SER A 112 6.66 12.79 11.93
N ILE A 113 5.47 13.32 12.23
CA ILE A 113 4.55 13.90 11.24
C ILE A 113 4.45 15.40 11.47
N THR A 114 4.58 16.19 10.40
CA THR A 114 4.30 17.63 10.41
C THR A 114 3.16 17.94 9.45
N THR A 115 2.22 18.79 9.85
CA THR A 115 1.13 19.32 8.99
C THR A 115 0.75 20.75 9.39
N PRO A 116 0.30 21.61 8.46
CA PRO A 116 -0.27 22.92 8.82
C PRO A 116 -1.44 22.84 9.79
N SER A 117 -2.31 21.83 9.67
CA SER A 117 -3.50 21.71 10.51
C SER A 117 -3.86 20.26 10.77
N LEU A 118 -4.38 19.96 11.96
CA LEU A 118 -4.87 18.64 12.31
C LEU A 118 -6.31 18.73 12.82
N LYS A 119 -7.21 17.96 12.19
CA LYS A 119 -8.63 17.87 12.54
C LYS A 119 -9.03 16.49 13.05
N LYS A 120 -8.43 15.42 12.54
CA LYS A 120 -8.72 14.05 13.02
C LYS A 120 -7.46 13.21 13.11
N LEU A 121 -7.41 12.39 14.15
CA LEU A 121 -6.34 11.44 14.40
C LEU A 121 -6.94 10.08 14.74
N ALA A 122 -6.49 9.05 14.04
CA ALA A 122 -6.79 7.65 14.34
C ALA A 122 -5.50 6.85 14.35
N ILE A 123 -5.16 6.29 15.51
CA ILE A 123 -3.99 5.44 15.73
C ILE A 123 -4.53 4.10 16.21
N ASN A 124 -4.04 3.02 15.60
CA ASN A 124 -4.36 1.65 16.01
C ASN A 124 -3.44 1.16 17.12
#